data_AF-A0A354Z6V3-F1
#
_entry.id   AF-A0A354Z6V3-F1
#
_cell.length_a   1.000
_cell.length_b   1.000
_cell.length_c   1.000
_cell.angle_alpha   90.00
_cell.angle_beta   90.00
_cell.angle_gamma   90.00
#
_symmetry.space_group_name_H-M   'P 1'
#
loop_
_entity.id
_entity.type
_entity.pdbx_description
1 polymer ?
#
loop_
_entity_poly.entity_id
_entity_poly.type
_entity_poly.pdbx_seq_one_letter_code
_entity_poly.pdbx_strand_id
1 'polypeptide(L)' 'LGTGAYTAVDGRLPNQTVAGVHQALPFLVGNIRRVLGTTRPDDVVPDLDGRRVVVLGGGDTA' A
#
# COMPACT_ATOMS: atom_id res chain seq x y z
N LEU A 1 15.36 21.35 -2.22
CA LEU A 1 14.06 20.68 -2.06
C LEU A 1 14.33 19.20 -1.79
N GLY A 2 13.99 18.70 -0.61
CA GLY A 2 14.17 17.29 -0.25
C GLY A 2 12.90 16.50 -0.54
N THR A 3 12.61 16.25 -1.82
CA THR A 3 11.36 15.60 -2.24
C THR A 3 11.35 14.09 -1.98
N GLY A 4 12.47 13.45 -1.62
CA GLY A 4 12.49 12.01 -1.39
C GLY A 4 12.06 11.17 -2.60
N ALA A 5 11.69 9.91 -2.37
CA ALA A 5 11.24 8.97 -3.39
C ALA A 5 9.74 8.68 -3.24
N TYR A 6 8.91 9.30 -4.10
CA TYR A 6 7.44 9.11 -4.11
C TYR A 6 6.95 8.16 -5.22
N THR A 7 7.84 7.74 -6.10
CA THR A 7 7.49 6.83 -7.19
C THR A 7 7.73 5.40 -6.72
N ALA A 8 6.66 4.61 -6.67
CA ALA A 8 6.77 3.18 -6.37
C ALA A 8 7.58 2.47 -7.46
N VAL A 9 8.37 1.48 -7.07
CA VAL A 9 9.05 0.59 -8.02
C VAL A 9 8.01 -0.37 -8.59
N ASP A 10 7.88 -0.41 -9.92
CA ASP A 10 7.00 -1.36 -10.60
C ASP A 10 7.73 -2.66 -10.91
N GLY A 11 7.36 -3.73 -10.19
CA GLY A 11 7.87 -5.08 -10.40
C GLY A 11 7.36 -5.78 -11.67
N ARG A 12 6.42 -5.16 -12.41
CA ARG A 12 5.76 -5.71 -13.63
C ARG A 12 5.29 -7.16 -13.47
N LEU A 13 4.77 -7.46 -12.28
CA LEU A 13 4.24 -8.78 -11.97
C LEU A 13 2.94 -8.99 -12.76
N PRO A 14 2.66 -10.22 -13.25
CA PRO A 14 1.37 -10.51 -13.86
C PRO A 14 0.24 -10.31 -12.83
N ASN A 15 -0.93 -9.88 -13.31
CA ASN A 15 -2.14 -9.70 -12.50
C ASN A 15 -2.07 -8.62 -11.41
N GLN A 16 -1.22 -7.59 -11.53
CA GLN A 16 -1.13 -6.50 -10.55
C GLN A 16 -2.41 -5.66 -10.37
N THR A 17 -3.34 -5.72 -11.31
CA THR A 17 -4.59 -4.93 -11.31
C THR A 17 -5.81 -5.71 -10.81
N VAL A 18 -5.65 -6.96 -10.40
CA VAL A 18 -6.76 -7.75 -9.87
C VAL A 18 -7.18 -7.26 -8.48
N ALA A 19 -8.46 -7.41 -8.15
CA ALA A 19 -8.98 -7.02 -6.85
C ALA A 19 -8.24 -7.74 -5.71
N GLY A 20 -7.89 -7.01 -4.66
CA GLY A 20 -7.15 -7.52 -3.50
C GLY A 20 -5.62 -7.43 -3.61
N VAL A 21 -5.08 -7.04 -4.78
CA VAL A 21 -3.67 -6.67 -4.91
C VAL A 21 -3.52 -5.17 -4.67
N HIS A 22 -2.68 -4.82 -3.69
CA HIS A 22 -2.43 -3.44 -3.30
C HIS A 22 -0.95 -3.09 -3.45
N GLN A 23 -0.67 -1.94 -4.07
CA GLN A 23 0.69 -1.39 -4.11
C GLN A 23 1.10 -0.92 -2.71
N ALA A 24 2.34 -1.20 -2.31
CA ALA A 24 2.82 -0.94 -0.96
C ALA A 24 2.70 0.54 -0.57
N LEU A 25 3.17 1.46 -1.42
CA LEU A 25 3.20 2.88 -1.08
C LEU A 25 1.79 3.48 -0.85
N PRO A 26 0.80 3.31 -1.75
CA PRO A 26 -0.58 3.73 -1.47
C PRO A 26 -1.18 3.09 -0.22
N PHE A 27 -0.94 1.80 0.01
CA PHE A 27 -1.44 1.08 1.17
C PHE A 27 -0.87 1.65 2.48
N LEU A 28 0.44 1.87 2.55
CA LEU A 28 1.12 2.39 3.75
C LEU A 28 0.64 3.81 4.07
N VAL A 29 0.53 4.67 3.06
CA VAL A 29 0.02 6.03 3.22
C VAL A 29 -1.42 6.03 3.73
N GLY A 30 -2.31 5.24 3.12
CA GLY A 30 -3.70 5.11 3.55
C GLY A 30 -3.81 4.55 4.98
N ASN A 31 -3.01 3.54 5.31
CA ASN A 31 -3.01 2.94 6.65
C ASN A 31 -2.58 3.94 7.74
N ILE A 32 -1.55 4.74 7.49
CA ILE A 32 -1.12 5.79 8.43
C ILE A 32 -2.19 6.86 8.58
N ARG A 33 -2.83 7.30 7.48
CA ARG A 33 -3.96 8.25 7.55
C ARG A 33 -5.11 7.70 8.38
N ARG A 34 -5.42 6.40 8.26
CA ARG A 34 -6.42 5.72 9.10
C ARG A 34 -6.05 5.75 10.58
N VAL A 35 -4.81 5.41 10.92
CA VAL A 35 -4.32 5.46 12.31
C VAL A 35 -4.38 6.88 12.88
N LEU A 36 -4.10 7.88 12.05
CA LEU A 36 -4.13 9.30 12.43
C LEU A 36 -5.54 9.92 12.36
N GLY A 37 -6.57 9.18 11.92
CA GLY A 37 -7.93 9.71 11.75
C GLY A 37 -8.09 10.76 10.64
N THR A 38 -7.20 10.76 9.64
CA THR A 38 -7.15 11.72 8.53
C THR A 38 -7.43 11.09 7.16
N THR A 39 -8.16 9.96 7.15
CA THR A 39 -8.51 9.20 5.95
C THR A 39 -9.24 10.06 4.92
N ARG A 40 -8.93 9.84 3.65
CA ARG A 40 -9.57 10.47 2.49
C ARG A 40 -10.35 9.45 1.67
N PRO A 41 -11.33 9.88 0.85
CA PRO A 41 -12.13 8.97 0.02
C PRO A 41 -11.32 8.11 -0.96
N ASP A 42 -10.13 8.57 -1.36
CA ASP A 42 -9.22 7.95 -2.31
C ASP A 42 -8.14 7.06 -1.66
N ASP A 43 -8.13 6.95 -0.32
CA ASP A 43 -7.14 6.13 0.40
C ASP A 43 -7.37 4.63 0.23
N VAL A 44 -6.28 3.88 0.10
CA VAL A 44 -6.29 2.41 0.09
C VAL A 44 -6.29 1.90 1.52
N VAL A 45 -7.47 1.66 2.08
CA VAL A 45 -7.69 1.16 3.45
C VAL A 45 -8.57 -0.09 3.46
N PRO A 46 -8.09 -1.23 2.93
CA PRO A 46 -8.83 -2.48 3.01
C PRO A 46 -8.97 -2.93 4.45
N ASP A 47 -10.12 -3.52 4.79
CA ASP A 47 -10.28 -4.24 6.05
C ASP A 47 -9.61 -5.61 5.93
N LEU A 48 -8.57 -5.81 6.73
CA LEU A 48 -7.73 -7.00 6.72
C LEU A 48 -7.98 -7.88 7.96
N ASP A 49 -8.95 -7.55 8.82
CA ASP A 49 -9.23 -8.34 10.02
C ASP A 49 -9.70 -9.76 9.64
N GLY A 50 -9.12 -10.75 10.31
CA GLY A 50 -9.34 -12.17 10.01
C GLY A 50 -8.89 -12.63 8.62
N ARG A 51 -8.17 -11.80 7.84
CA ARG A 51 -7.69 -12.17 6.50
C ARG A 51 -6.25 -12.67 6.54
N ARG A 52 -5.93 -13.63 5.67
CA ARG A 52 -4.54 -14.00 5.36
C ARG A 52 -3.97 -13.01 4.34
N VAL A 53 -2.91 -12.31 4.71
CA VAL A 53 -2.22 -11.34 3.86
C VAL A 53 -0.85 -11.90 3.45
N VAL A 54 -0.45 -11.67 2.21
CA VAL A 54 0.86 -12.03 1.67
C VAL A 54 1.53 -10.76 1.17
N VAL A 55 2.77 -10.50 1.60
CA VAL A 55 3.57 -9.38 1.12
C VAL A 55 4.67 -9.88 0.19
N LEU A 56 4.81 -9.23 -0.96
CA LEU A 56 5.84 -9.53 -1.95
C LEU A 56 6.92 -8.46 -1.89
N GLY A 57 8.00 -8.75 -1.18
CA GLY A 57 9.13 -7.85 -0.95
C GLY A 57 10.08 -8.43 0.10
N GLY A 58 11.21 -7.78 0.32
CA GLY A 58 12.21 -8.25 1.28
C GLY A 58 13.03 -7.16 1.97
N GLY A 59 12.58 -5.90 1.88
CA GLY A 59 13.18 -4.77 2.61
C GLY A 59 12.23 -4.24 3.67
N ASP A 60 12.57 -3.12 4.30
CA ASP A 60 11.80 -2.54 5.44
C ASP A 60 10.34 -2.17 5.11
N THR A 61 10.02 -2.05 3.83
CA THR A 61 8.66 -1.77 3.33
C THR A 61 7.75 -3.00 3.36
N ALA A 62 8.34 -4.21 3.40
CA ALA A 62 7.62 -5.50 3.29
C ALA A 62 7.12 -6.01 4.64
#